data_AF-A0A958RXR1-F1
#
_entry.id   AF-A0A958RXR1-F1
#
_cell.length_a   1.000
_cell.length_b   1.000
_cell.length_c   1.000
_cell.angle_alpha   90.00
_cell.angle_beta   90.00
_cell.angle_gamma   90.00
#
_symmetry.space_group_name_H-M   'P 1'
#
loop_
_entity.id
_entity.type
_entity.pdbx_description
1 polymer ?
#
loop_
_entity_poly.entity_id
_entity_poly.type
_entity_poly.pdbx_seq_one_letter_code
_entity_poly.pdbx_strand_id
1 'polypeptide(L)'
;MKKVRQVLQRKKSATPLRHHGGRGGMAPQQIAGESMTPHRGGMNMRPASGNLQGKEGGGSGGTCDRTAITNARRQAFFRVQLVHHQLSGLHPTLGASQQRHAMREARRLVSPRVRNLAAVQLLISRMMNILTSDRAIVCGPEIANCNVWNAYVEDNSTPIHLCNSFFGIGFEQQVRTLIHEAAHAAGIGSPGAESYLPVFDCETNANDYNQADAWTHYVHCLSGQTADQPDTIEGN
;
A
#
# COMPACT_ATOMS: atom_id res chain seq x y z
N MET A 1 18.22 -56.53 32.27
CA MET A 1 19.31 -56.45 31.27
C MET A 1 19.96 -55.07 31.36
N LYS A 2 21.27 -55.02 31.64
CA LYS A 2 22.11 -53.81 31.73
C LYS A 2 22.66 -53.44 30.34
N LYS A 3 22.72 -52.15 29.99
CA LYS A 3 23.75 -51.50 29.13
C LYS A 3 23.46 -49.98 29.10
N VAL A 4 24.21 -49.14 29.82
CA VAL A 4 25.56 -48.56 29.55
C VAL A 4 25.48 -47.26 28.72
N ARG A 5 25.97 -46.19 29.37
CA ARG A 5 26.22 -44.81 28.90
C ARG A 5 27.11 -44.77 27.64
N GLN A 6 26.98 -43.70 26.84
CA GLN A 6 28.17 -42.93 26.46
C GLN A 6 27.89 -41.46 26.17
N VAL A 7 28.65 -40.63 26.88
CA VAL A 7 28.82 -39.19 26.74
C VAL A 7 29.85 -38.95 25.63
N LEU A 8 29.61 -37.99 24.74
CA LEU A 8 30.68 -37.41 23.92
C LEU A 8 30.65 -35.88 24.01
N GLN A 9 31.61 -35.37 24.77
CA GLN A 9 32.10 -33.99 24.69
C GLN A 9 32.96 -33.83 23.43
N ARG A 10 32.82 -32.72 22.70
CA ARG A 10 33.87 -32.24 21.79
C ARG A 10 34.10 -30.73 21.92
N LYS A 11 35.22 -30.46 22.62
CA LYS A 11 36.31 -29.51 22.36
C LYS A 11 35.99 -28.12 21.78
N LYS A 12 36.28 -27.14 22.65
CA LYS A 12 36.69 -25.77 22.35
C LYS A 12 37.95 -25.75 21.45
N SER A 13 37.97 -24.85 20.48
CA SER A 13 39.20 -24.36 19.84
C SER A 13 39.15 -22.84 19.82
N ALA A 14 40.00 -22.22 20.64
CA ALA A 14 40.34 -20.82 20.61
C ALA A 14 41.55 -20.62 19.67
N THR A 15 41.59 -19.50 18.94
CA THR A 15 42.77 -19.00 18.21
C THR A 15 42.61 -17.48 18.03
N PRO A 16 43.67 -16.68 17.81
CA PRO A 16 44.16 -15.75 18.81
C PRO A 16 44.05 -14.28 18.39
N LEU A 17 44.22 -13.41 19.39
CA LEU A 17 44.50 -11.98 19.27
C LEU A 17 45.72 -11.70 18.37
N ARG A 18 45.58 -10.74 17.46
CA ARG A 18 46.69 -9.95 16.92
C ARG A 18 46.49 -8.48 17.25
N HIS A 19 47.58 -7.89 17.76
CA HIS A 19 47.75 -6.52 18.22
C HIS A 19 48.47 -5.67 17.17
N HIS A 20 48.25 -4.34 17.29
CA HIS A 20 49.00 -3.21 16.71
C HIS A 20 49.01 -3.07 15.17
N GLY A 21 48.87 -1.89 14.57
CA GLY A 21 48.79 -0.50 15.05
C GLY A 21 48.83 0.40 13.80
N GLY A 22 48.19 1.57 13.85
CA GLY A 22 48.18 2.50 12.72
C GLY A 22 47.45 3.79 13.02
N ARG A 23 48.18 4.74 13.60
CA ARG A 23 47.79 6.15 13.75
C ARG A 23 47.79 6.84 12.37
N GLY A 24 46.74 7.61 12.12
CA GLY A 24 46.60 8.60 11.05
C GLY A 24 45.12 8.97 11.00
N GLY A 25 44.62 10.05 11.61
CA GLY A 25 45.21 11.39 11.63
C GLY A 25 44.67 12.21 10.46
N MET A 26 43.35 12.30 10.27
CA MET A 26 42.70 13.38 9.52
C MET A 26 41.39 13.74 10.21
N ALA A 27 41.36 14.95 10.77
CA ALA A 27 40.15 15.58 11.27
C ALA A 27 39.27 15.98 10.08
N PRO A 28 38.00 15.55 10.00
CA PRO A 28 37.05 16.21 9.12
C PRO A 28 36.66 17.55 9.76
N GLN A 29 36.86 18.62 9.00
CA GLN A 29 36.35 19.95 9.31
C GLN A 29 34.86 19.87 9.63
N GLN A 30 34.48 20.42 10.79
CA GLN A 30 33.09 20.69 11.13
C GLN A 30 32.56 21.76 10.18
N ILE A 31 31.88 21.34 9.12
CA ILE A 31 30.96 22.21 8.40
C ILE A 31 29.68 22.21 9.23
N ALA A 32 29.43 23.31 9.93
CA ALA A 32 28.14 23.60 10.53
C ALA A 32 27.11 23.69 9.40
N GLY A 33 26.47 22.56 9.08
CA GLY A 33 25.32 22.51 8.21
C GLY A 33 24.12 23.01 8.99
N GLU A 34 23.58 24.15 8.56
CA GLU A 34 22.29 24.65 9.01
C GLU A 34 21.23 23.55 8.93
N SER A 35 20.51 23.38 10.03
CA SER A 35 19.37 22.49 10.17
C SER A 35 18.25 22.95 9.23
N MET A 36 18.29 22.51 7.97
CA MET A 36 17.14 22.57 7.07
C MET A 36 16.07 21.61 7.59
N THR A 37 15.10 22.17 8.29
CA THR A 37 13.83 21.52 8.56
C THR A 37 13.21 21.09 7.22
N PRO A 38 12.74 19.84 7.08
CA PRO A 38 12.03 19.43 5.89
C PRO A 38 10.72 20.22 5.82
N HIS A 39 10.65 21.19 4.92
CA HIS A 39 9.38 21.78 4.51
C HIS A 39 8.50 20.66 3.98
N ARG A 40 7.57 20.22 4.82
CA ARG A 40 6.43 19.38 4.48
C ARG A 40 5.51 20.21 3.59
N GLY A 41 5.92 20.39 2.33
CA GLY A 41 5.12 21.03 1.29
C GLY A 41 3.96 20.12 0.94
N GLY A 42 2.90 20.16 1.76
CA GLY A 42 1.62 19.57 1.42
C GLY A 42 1.11 20.25 0.16
N MET A 43 1.36 19.64 -0.99
CA MET A 43 0.68 20.00 -2.22
C MET A 43 -0.79 19.59 -2.02
N ASN A 44 -1.57 20.52 -1.48
CA ASN A 44 -3.03 20.48 -1.48
C ASN A 44 -3.47 20.57 -2.95
N MET A 45 -3.42 19.44 -3.64
CA MET A 45 -4.10 19.23 -4.91
C MET A 45 -5.59 19.25 -4.59
N ARG A 46 -6.16 20.45 -4.47
CA ARG A 46 -7.60 20.65 -4.49
C ARG A 46 -8.11 20.00 -5.78
N PRO A 47 -9.00 18.99 -5.71
CA PRO A 47 -9.62 18.49 -6.91
C PRO A 47 -10.32 19.67 -7.59
N ALA A 48 -10.10 19.83 -8.88
CA ALA A 48 -10.82 20.80 -9.68
C ALA A 48 -12.31 20.43 -9.62
N SER A 49 -13.07 21.14 -8.78
CA SER A 49 -14.54 21.11 -8.79
C SER A 49 -15.02 21.71 -10.10
N GLY A 50 -14.99 20.90 -11.17
CA GLY A 50 -15.69 21.19 -12.41
C GLY A 50 -17.18 20.98 -12.17
N ASN A 51 -17.92 22.08 -12.14
CA ASN A 51 -19.37 22.12 -12.00
C ASN A 51 -20.02 21.55 -13.27
N LEU A 52 -20.20 20.23 -13.34
CA LEU A 52 -20.94 19.56 -14.41
C LEU A 52 -22.37 19.30 -13.94
N GLN A 53 -23.23 20.31 -14.09
CA GLN A 53 -24.68 20.14 -14.00
C GLN A 53 -25.18 19.46 -15.27
N GLY A 54 -25.15 18.13 -15.28
CA GLY A 54 -25.76 17.27 -16.29
C GLY A 54 -27.14 16.80 -15.82
N LYS A 55 -28.16 17.38 -16.44
CA LYS A 55 -29.61 17.12 -16.37
C LYS A 55 -30.01 15.66 -16.04
N GLU A 56 -30.73 15.50 -14.93
CA GLU A 56 -31.37 14.26 -14.48
C GLU A 56 -32.61 13.93 -15.33
N GLY A 57 -32.64 12.73 -15.92
CA GLY A 57 -33.81 12.14 -16.55
C GLY A 57 -34.02 10.74 -15.98
N GLY A 58 -35.12 10.57 -15.24
CA GLY A 58 -35.39 9.43 -14.36
C GLY A 58 -35.39 8.05 -15.02
N GLY A 59 -34.70 7.13 -14.35
CA GLY A 59 -34.71 5.69 -14.57
C GLY A 59 -33.83 5.04 -13.50
N SER A 60 -34.42 4.74 -12.33
CA SER A 60 -33.75 4.23 -11.12
C SER A 60 -33.26 2.79 -11.28
N GLY A 61 -32.25 2.58 -12.14
CA GLY A 61 -31.30 1.48 -12.02
C GLY A 61 -29.92 2.12 -11.95
N GLY A 62 -29.19 1.91 -10.85
CA GLY A 62 -27.92 2.59 -10.55
C GLY A 62 -27.03 2.71 -11.78
N THR A 63 -27.01 3.89 -12.38
CA THR A 63 -26.29 4.10 -13.62
C THR A 63 -24.81 4.15 -13.29
N CYS A 64 -24.05 3.23 -13.86
CA CYS A 64 -22.59 3.21 -13.89
C CYS A 64 -22.04 4.61 -14.22
N ASP A 65 -21.67 5.38 -13.19
CA ASP A 65 -21.12 6.72 -13.36
C ASP A 65 -19.66 6.61 -13.82
N ARG A 66 -19.47 6.62 -15.14
CA ARG A 66 -18.15 6.55 -15.76
C ARG A 66 -17.23 7.71 -15.36
N THR A 67 -17.79 8.86 -14.99
CA THR A 67 -17.01 10.01 -14.52
C THR A 67 -16.44 9.73 -13.14
N ALA A 68 -17.27 9.23 -12.21
CA ALA A 68 -16.82 8.83 -10.87
C ALA A 68 -15.72 7.77 -10.94
N ILE A 69 -15.90 6.73 -11.77
CA ILE A 69 -14.89 5.68 -11.99
C ILE A 69 -13.58 6.27 -12.49
N THR A 70 -13.65 7.10 -13.53
CA THR A 70 -12.46 7.71 -14.15
C THR A 70 -11.69 8.54 -13.12
N ASN A 71 -12.40 9.34 -12.32
CA ASN A 71 -11.79 10.20 -11.32
C ASN A 71 -11.14 9.38 -10.19
N ALA A 72 -11.87 8.42 -9.62
CA ALA A 72 -11.37 7.57 -8.55
C ALA A 72 -10.17 6.74 -9.03
N ARG A 73 -10.24 6.16 -10.24
CA ARG A 73 -9.13 5.39 -10.84
C ARG A 73 -7.91 6.25 -11.07
N ARG A 74 -8.04 7.46 -11.62
CA ARG A 74 -6.89 8.37 -11.82
C ARG A 74 -6.16 8.63 -10.51
N GLN A 75 -6.91 8.89 -9.44
CA GLN A 75 -6.33 9.14 -8.13
C GLN A 75 -5.69 7.87 -7.54
N ALA A 76 -6.34 6.71 -7.69
CA ALA A 76 -5.77 5.42 -7.29
C ALA A 76 -4.45 5.13 -8.03
N PHE A 77 -4.44 5.26 -9.36
CA PHE A 77 -3.26 5.11 -10.20
C PHE A 77 -2.12 6.02 -9.74
N PHE A 78 -2.41 7.30 -9.50
CA PHE A 78 -1.40 8.26 -9.06
C PHE A 78 -0.76 7.85 -7.72
N ARG A 79 -1.56 7.41 -6.75
CA ARG A 79 -1.05 6.93 -5.45
C ARG A 79 -0.15 5.70 -5.62
N VAL A 80 -0.58 4.71 -6.39
CA VAL A 80 0.21 3.50 -6.66
C VAL A 80 1.49 3.84 -7.43
N GLN A 81 1.44 4.78 -8.38
CA GLN A 81 2.61 5.26 -9.12
C GLN A 81 3.64 5.94 -8.21
N LEU A 82 3.19 6.77 -7.25
CA LEU A 82 4.11 7.37 -6.26
C LEU A 82 4.84 6.31 -5.45
N VAL A 83 4.13 5.27 -4.99
CA VAL A 83 4.73 4.14 -4.27
C VAL A 83 5.71 3.37 -5.15
N HIS A 84 5.34 3.12 -6.41
CA HIS A 84 6.23 2.49 -7.38
C HIS A 84 7.53 3.29 -7.56
N HIS A 85 7.45 4.62 -7.69
CA HIS A 85 8.63 5.46 -7.80
C HIS A 85 9.53 5.38 -6.56
N GLN A 86 8.96 5.43 -5.35
CA GLN A 86 9.74 5.28 -4.12
C GLN A 86 10.43 3.92 -4.03
N LEU A 87 9.74 2.84 -4.39
CA LEU A 87 10.31 1.49 -4.42
C LEU A 87 11.39 1.34 -5.51
N SER A 88 11.24 1.99 -6.65
CA SER A 88 12.21 1.92 -7.76
C SER A 88 13.55 2.56 -7.41
N GLY A 89 13.57 3.52 -6.48
CA GLY A 89 14.79 4.22 -6.08
C GLY A 89 15.43 5.03 -7.21
N LEU A 90 14.64 5.47 -8.21
CA LEU A 90 15.15 6.18 -9.39
C LEU A 90 15.67 7.60 -9.08
N HIS A 91 15.37 8.16 -7.91
CA HIS A 91 15.86 9.49 -7.55
C HIS A 91 17.38 9.47 -7.39
N PRO A 92 18.15 10.37 -8.05
CA PRO A 92 19.61 10.29 -8.11
C PRO A 92 20.30 10.35 -6.74
N THR A 93 19.79 11.18 -5.82
CA THR A 93 20.35 11.33 -4.47
C THR A 93 19.55 10.60 -3.38
N LEU A 94 18.21 10.67 -3.43
CA LEU A 94 17.32 10.12 -2.40
C LEU A 94 16.88 8.67 -2.64
N GLY A 95 17.15 8.10 -3.81
CA GLY A 95 16.53 6.84 -4.27
C GLY A 95 16.75 5.68 -3.30
N ALA A 96 17.99 5.47 -2.85
CA ALA A 96 18.30 4.42 -1.89
C ALA A 96 17.62 4.63 -0.52
N SER A 97 17.45 5.89 -0.09
CA SER A 97 16.76 6.20 1.16
C SER A 97 15.25 5.97 1.06
N GLN A 98 14.65 6.42 -0.04
CA GLN A 98 13.22 6.22 -0.36
C GLN A 98 12.88 4.74 -0.45
N GLN A 99 13.67 3.95 -1.19
CA GLN A 99 13.47 2.51 -1.30
C GLN A 99 13.58 1.80 0.05
N ARG A 100 14.57 2.16 0.88
CA ARG A 100 14.69 1.62 2.25
C ARG A 100 13.50 2.00 3.12
N HIS A 101 12.99 3.24 3.00
CA HIS A 101 11.80 3.68 3.73
C HIS A 101 10.56 2.89 3.28
N ALA A 102 10.31 2.80 1.97
CA ALA A 102 9.21 2.03 1.39
C ALA A 102 9.20 0.58 1.88
N MET A 103 10.37 -0.08 1.94
CA MET A 103 10.47 -1.45 2.46
C MET A 103 10.40 -1.55 3.99
N ARG A 104 10.71 -0.49 4.74
CA ARG A 104 10.43 -0.46 6.19
C ARG A 104 8.92 -0.36 6.43
N GLU A 105 8.23 0.51 5.69
CA GLU A 105 6.77 0.64 5.81
C GLU A 105 6.03 -0.61 5.38
N ALA A 106 6.44 -1.28 4.28
CA ALA A 106 5.84 -2.56 3.89
C ALA A 106 5.96 -3.62 5.00
N ARG A 107 7.11 -3.67 5.69
CA ARG A 107 7.29 -4.60 6.83
C ARG A 107 6.47 -4.23 8.05
N ARG A 108 6.26 -2.93 8.27
CA ARG A 108 5.54 -2.42 9.42
C ARG A 108 4.04 -2.56 9.23
N LEU A 109 3.50 -2.07 8.12
CA LEU A 109 2.05 -1.99 7.86
C LEU A 109 1.48 -3.30 7.32
N VAL A 110 2.19 -3.97 6.40
CA VAL A 110 1.69 -5.19 5.75
C VAL A 110 2.04 -6.42 6.58
N SER A 111 3.33 -6.78 6.64
CA SER A 111 3.77 -7.92 7.45
C SER A 111 5.29 -7.92 7.64
N PRO A 112 5.81 -8.28 8.84
CA PRO A 112 7.24 -8.48 9.07
C PRO A 112 7.88 -9.55 8.17
N ARG A 113 7.07 -10.38 7.50
CA ARG A 113 7.49 -11.41 6.53
C ARG A 113 7.84 -10.85 5.16
N VAL A 114 7.48 -9.59 4.84
CA VAL A 114 7.85 -8.94 3.58
C VAL A 114 9.35 -8.65 3.57
N ARG A 115 10.13 -9.45 2.84
CA ARG A 115 11.61 -9.32 2.77
C ARG A 115 12.16 -9.07 1.38
N ASN A 116 11.39 -9.37 0.34
CA ASN A 116 11.85 -9.32 -1.05
C ASN A 116 11.38 -8.03 -1.73
N LEU A 117 12.31 -7.09 -1.94
CA LEU A 117 12.04 -5.83 -2.64
C LEU A 117 11.50 -6.05 -4.07
N ALA A 118 12.09 -6.98 -4.83
CA ALA A 118 11.68 -7.22 -6.21
C ALA A 118 10.25 -7.75 -6.30
N ALA A 119 9.83 -8.58 -5.33
CA ALA A 119 8.45 -9.06 -5.24
C ALA A 119 7.47 -7.92 -4.96
N VAL A 120 7.81 -7.01 -4.04
CA VAL A 120 6.98 -5.83 -3.74
C VAL A 120 6.92 -4.89 -4.94
N GLN A 121 8.05 -4.62 -5.61
CA GLN A 121 8.08 -3.83 -6.84
C GLN A 121 7.20 -4.42 -7.94
N LEU A 122 7.28 -5.74 -8.15
CA LEU A 122 6.46 -6.44 -9.14
C LEU A 122 4.96 -6.34 -8.81
N LEU A 123 4.59 -6.53 -7.54
CA LEU A 123 3.21 -6.40 -7.08
C LEU A 123 2.67 -4.98 -7.35
N ILE A 124 3.36 -3.95 -6.87
CA ILE A 124 2.94 -2.55 -7.05
C ILE A 124 2.91 -2.16 -8.54
N SER A 125 3.86 -2.65 -9.34
CA SER A 125 3.87 -2.45 -10.79
C SER A 125 2.64 -3.08 -11.47
N ARG A 126 2.22 -4.28 -11.05
CA ARG A 126 0.99 -4.91 -11.55
C ARG A 126 -0.26 -4.11 -11.18
N MET A 127 -0.38 -3.69 -9.92
CA MET A 127 -1.48 -2.82 -9.47
C MET A 127 -1.56 -1.54 -10.32
N MET A 128 -0.41 -0.90 -10.57
CA MET A 128 -0.33 0.30 -11.41
C MET A 128 -0.81 0.02 -12.85
N ASN A 129 -0.39 -1.10 -13.44
CA ASN A 129 -0.80 -1.48 -14.79
C ASN A 129 -2.31 -1.72 -14.88
N ILE A 130 -2.91 -2.40 -13.89
CA ILE A 130 -4.37 -2.61 -13.79
C ILE A 130 -5.10 -1.26 -13.78
N LEU A 131 -4.61 -0.31 -12.98
CA LEU A 131 -5.22 1.02 -12.83
C LEU A 131 -4.92 1.99 -13.99
N THR A 132 -4.16 1.58 -15.01
CA THR A 132 -3.75 2.47 -16.12
C THR A 132 -4.92 2.86 -17.03
N SER A 133 -5.93 1.99 -17.18
CA SER A 133 -7.03 2.19 -18.12
C SER A 133 -8.39 1.89 -17.48
N ASP A 134 -9.41 2.66 -17.86
CA ASP A 134 -10.80 2.38 -17.47
C ASP A 134 -11.32 1.05 -18.05
N ARG A 135 -10.66 0.47 -19.08
CA ARG A 135 -11.05 -0.82 -19.64
C ARG A 135 -10.88 -2.00 -18.68
N ALA A 136 -10.01 -1.85 -17.68
CA ALA A 136 -9.83 -2.85 -16.62
C ALA A 136 -10.91 -2.73 -15.53
N ILE A 137 -11.84 -1.77 -15.62
CA ILE A 137 -12.88 -1.53 -14.63
C ILE A 137 -14.24 -1.54 -15.33
N VAL A 138 -15.09 -2.48 -14.95
CA VAL A 138 -16.42 -2.64 -15.49
C VAL A 138 -17.46 -2.38 -14.42
N CYS A 139 -18.58 -1.79 -14.83
CA CYS A 139 -19.82 -1.96 -14.10
C CYS A 139 -20.50 -3.16 -14.71
N GLY A 140 -20.71 -4.19 -13.90
CA GLY A 140 -21.34 -5.43 -14.33
C GLY A 140 -22.72 -5.59 -13.71
N PRO A 141 -23.47 -6.62 -14.11
CA PRO A 141 -24.66 -7.01 -13.36
C PRO A 141 -24.26 -7.27 -11.91
N GLU A 142 -25.09 -6.83 -10.98
CA GLU A 142 -24.88 -7.11 -9.57
C GLU A 142 -24.87 -8.63 -9.36
N ILE A 143 -23.75 -9.15 -8.86
CA ILE A 143 -23.72 -10.49 -8.28
C ILE A 143 -24.49 -10.45 -6.96
N ALA A 144 -24.90 -11.61 -6.45
CA ALA A 144 -25.67 -11.70 -5.20
C ALA A 144 -25.02 -10.95 -4.01
N ASN A 145 -23.68 -10.86 -4.00
CA ASN A 145 -22.91 -10.21 -2.94
C ASN A 145 -22.74 -8.69 -3.10
N CYS A 146 -23.19 -8.08 -4.19
CA CYS A 146 -23.10 -6.63 -4.37
C CYS A 146 -23.92 -5.81 -3.36
N ASN A 147 -24.81 -6.47 -2.60
CA ASN A 147 -25.52 -5.85 -1.47
C ASN A 147 -24.61 -5.53 -0.28
N VAL A 148 -23.43 -6.16 -0.20
CA VAL A 148 -22.50 -6.04 0.93
C VAL A 148 -21.13 -5.50 0.49
N TRP A 149 -20.77 -5.72 -0.77
CA TRP A 149 -19.49 -5.31 -1.33
C TRP A 149 -19.63 -4.05 -2.19
N ASN A 150 -18.58 -3.23 -2.20
CA ASN A 150 -18.49 -2.09 -3.11
C ASN A 150 -17.94 -2.50 -4.48
N ALA A 151 -17.03 -3.45 -4.51
CA ALA A 151 -16.43 -3.97 -5.72
C ALA A 151 -15.95 -5.41 -5.49
N TYR A 152 -15.55 -6.09 -6.56
CA TYR A 152 -14.92 -7.40 -6.50
C TYR A 152 -14.05 -7.66 -7.74
N VAL A 153 -13.23 -8.69 -7.64
CA VAL A 153 -12.43 -9.25 -8.72
C VAL A 153 -12.66 -10.76 -8.77
N GLU A 154 -12.74 -11.34 -9.97
CA GLU A 154 -12.87 -12.79 -10.16
C GLU A 154 -11.49 -13.42 -10.43
N ASP A 155 -11.19 -14.52 -9.73
CA ASP A 155 -9.97 -15.32 -9.91
C ASP A 155 -8.65 -14.51 -9.89
N ASN A 156 -8.60 -13.46 -9.05
CA ASN A 156 -7.45 -12.56 -8.94
C ASN A 156 -7.02 -11.98 -10.30
N SER A 157 -7.99 -11.66 -11.17
CA SER A 157 -7.74 -11.19 -12.53
C SER A 157 -8.67 -10.05 -12.92
N THR A 158 -8.23 -9.20 -13.85
CA THR A 158 -9.11 -8.15 -14.40
C THR A 158 -10.29 -8.75 -15.20
N PRO A 159 -11.44 -8.07 -15.24
CA PRO A 159 -11.67 -6.71 -14.79
C PRO A 159 -12.01 -6.60 -13.29
N ILE A 160 -11.89 -5.38 -12.74
CA ILE A 160 -12.48 -5.00 -11.46
C ILE A 160 -13.96 -4.70 -11.71
N HIS A 161 -14.85 -5.34 -10.97
CA HIS A 161 -16.29 -5.19 -11.08
C HIS A 161 -16.81 -4.27 -9.98
N LEU A 162 -17.47 -3.17 -10.34
CA LEU A 162 -18.06 -2.24 -9.38
C LEU A 162 -19.54 -2.53 -9.15
N CYS A 163 -19.95 -2.57 -7.87
CA CYS A 163 -21.34 -2.70 -7.43
C CYS A 163 -22.01 -1.31 -7.31
N ASN A 164 -23.34 -1.24 -7.18
CA ASN A 164 -24.01 0.07 -7.08
C ASN A 164 -23.63 0.84 -5.80
N SER A 165 -23.36 0.13 -4.71
CA SER A 165 -22.87 0.67 -3.43
C SER A 165 -21.58 1.50 -3.58
N PHE A 166 -20.70 1.16 -4.53
CA PHE A 166 -19.50 1.96 -4.84
C PHE A 166 -19.82 3.41 -5.18
N PHE A 167 -20.94 3.66 -5.85
CA PHE A 167 -21.33 5.01 -6.25
C PHE A 167 -21.98 5.81 -5.11
N GLY A 168 -22.38 5.13 -4.03
CA GLY A 168 -22.93 5.75 -2.82
C GLY A 168 -21.89 6.10 -1.75
N ILE A 169 -20.66 5.58 -1.85
CA ILE A 169 -19.59 5.88 -0.89
C ILE A 169 -18.80 7.15 -1.27
N GLY A 170 -18.12 7.73 -0.28
CA GLY A 170 -17.28 8.92 -0.47
C GLY A 170 -16.13 8.70 -1.45
N PHE A 171 -15.68 9.78 -2.11
CA PHE A 171 -14.63 9.72 -3.13
C PHE A 171 -13.33 9.06 -2.62
N GLU A 172 -12.94 9.34 -1.38
CA GLU A 172 -11.74 8.72 -0.79
C GLU A 172 -11.90 7.20 -0.64
N GLN A 173 -13.06 6.75 -0.20
CA GLN A 173 -13.40 5.33 -0.08
C GLN A 173 -13.47 4.65 -1.45
N GLN A 174 -13.94 5.35 -2.49
CA GLN A 174 -13.89 4.85 -3.88
C GLN A 174 -12.44 4.62 -4.33
N VAL A 175 -11.55 5.58 -4.07
CA VAL A 175 -10.12 5.45 -4.41
C VAL A 175 -9.49 4.25 -3.71
N ARG A 176 -9.74 4.08 -2.42
CA ARG A 176 -9.23 2.95 -1.63
C ARG A 176 -9.79 1.62 -2.11
N THR A 177 -11.08 1.56 -2.41
CA THR A 177 -11.73 0.38 -2.99
C THR A 177 -11.02 -0.02 -4.28
N LEU A 178 -10.72 0.92 -5.18
CA LEU A 178 -10.00 0.58 -6.42
C LEU A 178 -8.56 0.11 -6.18
N ILE A 179 -7.85 0.65 -5.19
CA ILE A 179 -6.51 0.17 -4.82
C ILE A 179 -6.58 -1.24 -4.22
N HIS A 180 -7.58 -1.52 -3.38
CA HIS A 180 -7.86 -2.83 -2.79
C HIS A 180 -8.10 -3.87 -3.88
N GLU A 181 -9.04 -3.61 -4.78
CA GLU A 181 -9.34 -4.54 -5.87
C GLU A 181 -8.15 -4.71 -6.84
N ALA A 182 -7.36 -3.66 -7.06
CA ALA A 182 -6.13 -3.77 -7.83
C ALA A 182 -5.10 -4.70 -7.16
N ALA A 183 -5.08 -4.79 -5.82
CA ALA A 183 -4.23 -5.72 -5.10
C ALA A 183 -4.71 -7.17 -5.33
N HIS A 184 -6.01 -7.42 -5.25
CA HIS A 184 -6.60 -8.72 -5.60
C HIS A 184 -6.27 -9.14 -7.03
N ALA A 185 -6.54 -8.26 -8.00
CA ALA A 185 -6.20 -8.50 -9.41
C ALA A 185 -4.69 -8.62 -9.68
N ALA A 186 -3.84 -8.21 -8.75
CA ALA A 186 -2.39 -8.42 -8.82
C ALA A 186 -1.91 -9.74 -8.18
N GLY A 187 -2.84 -10.54 -7.62
CA GLY A 187 -2.61 -11.87 -7.04
C GLY A 187 -2.57 -11.92 -5.52
N ILE A 188 -3.08 -10.89 -4.82
CA ILE A 188 -3.18 -10.89 -3.37
C ILE A 188 -4.48 -11.54 -2.92
N GLY A 189 -4.36 -12.45 -1.95
CA GLY A 189 -5.51 -13.00 -1.24
C GLY A 189 -6.44 -13.81 -2.13
N SER A 190 -7.66 -13.99 -1.63
CA SER A 190 -8.78 -14.48 -2.41
C SER A 190 -9.94 -13.52 -2.18
N PRO A 191 -10.77 -13.24 -3.20
CA PRO A 191 -11.87 -12.26 -3.14
C PRO A 191 -13.05 -12.68 -2.21
N GLY A 192 -12.79 -13.52 -1.21
CA GLY A 192 -13.74 -13.93 -0.18
C GLY A 192 -13.80 -12.97 1.01
N ALA A 193 -14.31 -13.43 2.15
CA ALA A 193 -14.43 -12.63 3.37
C ALA A 193 -13.05 -12.33 3.98
N GLU A 194 -12.39 -11.28 3.50
CA GLU A 194 -11.23 -10.68 4.16
C GLU A 194 -11.70 -9.75 5.29
N SER A 195 -10.92 -9.68 6.37
CA SER A 195 -11.17 -8.71 7.43
C SER A 195 -10.83 -7.32 6.91
N TYR A 196 -11.82 -6.44 6.81
CA TYR A 196 -11.57 -5.06 6.43
C TYR A 196 -10.80 -4.31 7.53
N LEU A 197 -9.87 -3.44 7.12
CA LEU A 197 -9.26 -2.45 8.00
C LEU A 197 -10.18 -1.23 8.07
N PRO A 198 -10.83 -0.95 9.21
CA PRO A 198 -11.80 0.14 9.29
C PRO A 198 -11.15 1.53 9.22
N VAL A 199 -9.85 1.64 9.54
CA VAL A 199 -9.14 2.91 9.69
C VAL A 199 -7.74 2.79 9.11
N PHE A 200 -7.37 3.74 8.25
CA PHE A 200 -6.02 3.83 7.66
C PHE A 200 -5.18 4.87 8.42
N ASP A 201 -4.80 4.53 9.65
CA ASP A 201 -4.12 5.42 10.61
C ASP A 201 -2.60 5.59 10.38
N CYS A 202 -2.04 4.86 9.43
CA CYS A 202 -0.60 4.70 9.21
C CYS A 202 0.22 4.25 10.41
N GLU A 203 -0.40 3.63 11.42
CA GLU A 203 0.23 3.16 12.65
C GLU A 203 -0.02 1.66 12.86
N THR A 204 -1.28 1.26 12.76
CA THR A 204 -1.73 -0.12 12.94
C THR A 204 -1.20 -1.00 11.81
N ASN A 205 -0.79 -2.22 12.14
CA ASN A 205 -0.35 -3.20 11.17
C ASN A 205 -1.44 -4.24 10.93
N ALA A 206 -1.58 -4.70 9.69
CA ALA A 206 -2.46 -5.82 9.35
C ALA A 206 -1.86 -7.17 9.75
N ASN A 207 -0.52 -7.25 9.77
CA ASN A 207 0.28 -8.47 9.99
C ASN A 207 -0.02 -9.63 9.02
N ASP A 208 -0.66 -9.34 7.89
CA ASP A 208 -1.01 -10.33 6.88
C ASP A 208 -0.74 -9.75 5.49
N TYR A 209 0.21 -10.36 4.78
CA TYR A 209 0.55 -9.94 3.42
C TYR A 209 -0.40 -10.49 2.37
N ASN A 210 -1.33 -11.37 2.74
CA ASN A 210 -2.37 -11.86 1.84
C ASN A 210 -3.65 -11.03 1.90
N GLN A 211 -3.77 -10.04 2.78
CA GLN A 211 -4.94 -9.16 2.85
C GLN A 211 -4.78 -7.97 1.90
N ALA A 212 -5.74 -7.74 1.02
CA ALA A 212 -5.70 -6.62 0.09
C ALA A 212 -5.67 -5.26 0.82
N ASP A 213 -6.43 -5.13 1.91
CA ASP A 213 -6.45 -3.91 2.73
C ASP A 213 -5.10 -3.56 3.36
N ALA A 214 -4.27 -4.55 3.68
CA ALA A 214 -2.91 -4.29 4.16
C ALA A 214 -2.07 -3.54 3.11
N TRP A 215 -2.21 -3.92 1.84
CA TRP A 215 -1.54 -3.26 0.73
C TRP A 215 -2.17 -1.91 0.39
N THR A 216 -3.49 -1.78 0.50
CA THR A 216 -4.20 -0.51 0.35
C THR A 216 -3.74 0.50 1.41
N HIS A 217 -3.64 0.08 2.67
CA HIS A 217 -3.12 0.89 3.78
C HIS A 217 -1.66 1.30 3.57
N TYR A 218 -0.82 0.35 3.13
CA TYR A 218 0.55 0.64 2.73
C TYR A 218 0.63 1.72 1.63
N VAL A 219 -0.19 1.61 0.58
CA VAL A 219 -0.22 2.61 -0.51
C VAL A 219 -0.73 3.96 -0.01
N HIS A 220 -1.77 3.97 0.82
CA HIS A 220 -2.33 5.19 1.42
C HIS A 220 -1.25 5.97 2.17
N CYS A 221 -0.56 5.29 3.09
CA CYS A 221 0.47 5.92 3.92
C CYS A 221 1.69 6.38 3.12
N LEU A 222 2.18 5.53 2.22
CA LEU A 222 3.39 5.83 1.47
C LEU A 222 3.18 6.88 0.36
N SER A 223 1.95 7.05 -0.11
CA SER A 223 1.56 8.14 -1.02
C SER A 223 1.27 9.47 -0.30
N GLY A 224 1.50 9.53 1.01
CA GLY A 224 1.41 10.76 1.80
C GLY A 224 -0.01 11.24 2.08
N GLN A 225 -1.01 10.35 1.99
CA GLN A 225 -2.36 10.69 2.39
C GLN A 225 -2.45 10.91 3.90
N THR A 226 -3.39 11.75 4.31
CA THR A 226 -3.65 11.98 5.73
C THR A 226 -4.17 10.69 6.36
N ALA A 227 -3.61 10.33 7.51
CA ALA A 227 -4.12 9.22 8.32
C ALA A 227 -5.58 9.48 8.67
N ASP A 228 -6.40 8.43 8.59
CA ASP A 228 -7.77 8.52 9.09
C ASP A 228 -7.77 8.81 10.59
N GLN A 229 -8.70 9.63 11.02
CA GLN A 229 -9.02 9.73 12.44
C GLN A 229 -10.04 8.62 12.74
N PRO A 230 -9.90 7.89 13.86
CA PRO A 230 -10.99 7.05 14.31
C PRO A 230 -12.22 7.94 14.52
N ASP A 231 -13.38 7.49 14.05
CA ASP A 231 -14.63 8.17 14.38
C ASP A 231 -14.75 8.20 15.90
N THR A 232 -14.76 9.39 16.49
CA THR A 232 -15.03 9.55 17.92
C THR A 232 -16.47 9.12 18.14
N ILE A 233 -16.70 7.92 18.65
CA ILE A 233 -18.04 7.49 19.08
C ILE A 233 -18.36 8.32 20.32
N GLU A 234 -19.05 9.44 20.14
CA GLU A 234 -19.67 10.15 21.25
C GLU A 234 -20.81 9.26 21.77
N GLY A 235 -20.61 8.68 22.96
CA GLY A 235 -21.66 7.94 23.63
C GLY A 235 -22.80 8.89 24.00
N ASN A 236 -23.97 8.70 23.41
CA ASN A 236 -25.22 9.34 23.83
C ASN A 236 -25.76 8.72 25.11
#